data_AF-H1LII3-F1
#
_entry.id   AF-H1LII3-F1
#
_cell.length_a   1.000
_cell.length_b   1.000
_cell.length_c   1.000
_cell.angle_alpha   90.00
_cell.angle_beta   90.00
_cell.angle_gamma   90.00
#
_symmetry.space_group_name_H-M   'P 1'
#
loop_
_entity.id
_entity.type
_entity.pdbx_description
1 polymer ?
#
loop_
_entity_poly.entity_id
_entity_poly.type
_entity_poly.pdbx_seq_one_letter_code
_entity_poly.pdbx_strand_id
1 'polypeptide(L)'
;MFHKRIATLLMAAAVGAFTAGLAGGTVKADDQTINVDTTQAIRPVDHVASGGLYALADANTPNADLLSPLKPKVFTQAPPYGQQIPNGEPKTAGEFPEIQPTAHKLGAKVIVRLPDFYPKFPYNYSNEQD
;
A
#
# COMPACT_ATOMS: atom_id res chain seq x y z
N MET A 1 29.35 -60.50 11.32
CA MET A 1 28.57 -59.75 12.34
C MET A 1 29.03 -58.29 12.50
N PHE A 2 30.33 -57.98 12.38
CA PHE A 2 30.89 -56.63 12.54
C PHE A 2 30.37 -55.57 11.54
N HIS A 3 30.28 -55.90 10.24
CA HIS A 3 29.83 -54.97 9.19
C HIS A 3 28.39 -54.48 9.37
N LYS A 4 27.50 -55.34 9.88
CA LYS A 4 26.10 -54.95 10.15
C LYS A 4 26.01 -53.92 11.29
N ARG A 5 26.86 -54.03 12.32
CA ARG A 5 26.91 -53.09 13.45
C ARG A 5 27.47 -51.73 13.06
N ILE A 6 28.47 -51.71 12.16
CA ILE A 6 29.04 -50.47 11.62
C ILE A 6 28.02 -49.73 10.74
N ALA A 7 27.30 -50.46 9.88
CA ALA A 7 26.25 -49.87 9.05
C ALA A 7 25.10 -49.27 9.90
N THR A 8 24.70 -49.95 10.99
CA THR A 8 23.68 -49.41 11.91
C THR A 8 24.15 -48.17 12.66
N LEU A 9 25.42 -48.10 13.08
CA LEU A 9 26.00 -46.92 13.72
C LEU A 9 26.08 -45.71 12.78
N LEU A 10 26.47 -45.92 11.53
CA LEU A 10 26.52 -44.86 10.52
C LEU A 10 25.13 -44.33 10.17
N MET A 11 24.13 -45.21 10.07
CA MET A 11 22.75 -44.80 9.81
C MET A 11 22.16 -44.01 10.99
N ALA A 12 22.43 -44.43 12.23
CA ALA A 12 21.99 -43.72 13.43
C ALA A 12 22.63 -42.33 13.55
N ALA A 13 23.92 -42.20 13.20
CA ALA A 13 24.60 -40.91 13.18
C ALA A 13 24.05 -39.97 12.09
N ALA A 14 23.74 -40.50 10.90
CA ALA A 14 23.15 -39.72 9.80
C ALA A 14 21.74 -39.21 10.14
N VAL A 15 20.91 -40.03 10.79
CA VAL A 15 19.57 -39.61 11.24
C VAL A 15 19.66 -38.58 12.36
N GLY A 16 20.56 -38.77 13.33
CA GLY A 16 20.78 -37.81 14.43
C GLY A 16 21.25 -36.43 13.95
N ALA A 17 22.14 -36.39 12.96
CA ALA A 17 22.61 -35.15 12.34
C ALA A 17 21.51 -34.44 11.53
N PHE A 18 20.66 -35.21 10.84
CA PHE A 18 19.53 -34.66 10.09
C PHE A 18 18.46 -34.07 11.01
N THR A 19 18.17 -34.70 12.15
CA THR A 19 17.24 -34.16 13.16
C THR A 19 17.79 -32.93 13.88
N ALA A 20 19.11 -32.84 14.08
CA ALA A 20 19.74 -31.67 14.68
C ALA A 20 19.75 -30.46 13.73
N GLY A 21 19.87 -30.68 12.41
CA GLY A 21 19.73 -29.64 11.39
C GLY A 21 18.29 -29.15 11.16
N LEU A 22 17.29 -29.94 11.56
CA LEU A 22 15.86 -29.60 11.53
C LEU A 22 15.35 -28.98 12.84
N ALA A 23 16.19 -28.87 13.87
CA ALA A 23 15.89 -28.05 15.04
C ALA A 23 15.87 -26.60 14.58
N GLY A 24 14.70 -26.14 14.16
CA GLY A 24 14.46 -24.79 13.68
C GLY A 24 15.08 -23.80 14.66
N GLY A 25 16.08 -23.05 14.21
CA GLY A 25 16.62 -21.95 14.97
C GLY A 25 15.45 -21.05 15.36
N THR A 26 15.37 -20.67 16.64
CA THR A 26 14.42 -19.67 17.08
C THR A 26 14.71 -18.38 16.32
N VAL A 27 13.83 -18.02 15.38
CA VAL A 27 13.87 -16.71 14.76
C VAL A 27 13.47 -15.73 15.85
N LYS A 28 14.46 -14.99 16.37
CA LYS A 28 14.18 -13.90 17.30
C LYS A 28 13.63 -12.74 16.46
N ALA A 29 12.52 -12.14 16.91
CA ALA A 29 12.12 -10.84 16.37
C ALA A 29 13.26 -9.85 16.63
N ASP A 30 13.52 -8.97 15.67
CA ASP A 30 14.41 -7.82 15.86
C ASP A 30 13.93 -7.05 17.11
N ASP A 31 14.83 -6.75 18.05
CA ASP A 31 14.51 -6.05 19.31
C ASP A 31 14.31 -4.54 19.02
N GLN A 32 13.51 -4.21 18.00
CA GLN A 32 13.24 -2.83 17.61
C GLN A 32 12.57 -2.10 18.76
N THR A 33 13.27 -1.12 19.29
CA THR A 33 12.78 -0.27 20.36
C THR A 33 12.20 1.00 19.76
N ILE A 34 10.91 1.26 20.01
CA ILE A 34 10.23 2.52 19.66
C ILE A 34 10.12 3.36 20.92
N ASN A 35 10.91 4.45 20.98
CA ASN A 35 10.85 5.42 22.07
C ASN A 35 9.95 6.60 21.68
N VAL A 36 9.00 6.96 22.53
CA VAL A 36 8.06 8.06 22.32
C VAL A 36 8.23 9.08 23.44
N ASP A 37 8.67 10.29 23.12
CA ASP A 37 8.68 11.41 24.05
C ASP A 37 7.35 12.16 23.96
N THR A 38 6.58 12.14 25.05
CA THR A 38 5.26 12.81 25.15
C THR A 38 5.36 14.23 25.71
N THR A 39 6.56 14.69 26.07
CA THR A 39 6.80 16.02 26.65
C THR A 39 7.23 17.05 25.61
N GLN A 40 7.70 16.58 24.44
CA GLN A 40 8.13 17.42 23.34
C GLN A 40 7.15 17.34 22.16
N ALA A 41 6.45 18.43 21.87
CA ALA A 41 5.65 18.54 20.65
C ALA A 41 6.54 18.80 19.42
N ILE A 42 6.30 18.09 18.32
CA ILE A 42 7.02 18.31 17.05
C ILE A 42 6.34 19.43 16.23
N ARG A 43 5.03 19.28 15.99
CA ARG A 43 4.14 20.23 15.28
C ARG A 43 2.68 19.80 15.45
N PRO A 44 1.69 20.64 15.10
CA PRO A 44 0.29 20.21 15.04
C PRO A 44 0.08 18.99 14.13
N VAL A 45 -0.85 18.12 14.50
CA VAL A 45 -1.16 16.88 13.76
C VAL A 45 -2.09 17.19 12.59
N ASP A 46 -1.49 17.38 11.42
CA ASP A 46 -2.20 17.77 10.19
C ASP A 46 -2.66 16.61 9.31
N HIS A 47 -2.35 15.35 9.67
CA HIS A 47 -2.64 14.16 8.86
C HIS A 47 -2.09 14.24 7.42
N VAL A 48 -0.87 14.75 7.27
CA VAL A 48 -0.29 15.07 5.93
C VAL A 48 -0.19 13.88 4.97
N ALA A 49 -0.16 12.66 5.50
CA ALA A 49 -0.12 11.42 4.72
C ALA A 49 -1.50 10.73 4.58
N SER A 50 -2.57 11.31 5.15
CA SER A 50 -3.91 10.76 5.03
C SER A 50 -4.53 11.19 3.69
N GLY A 51 -4.77 10.22 2.82
CA GLY A 51 -5.15 10.48 1.44
C GLY A 51 -4.94 9.26 0.56
N GLY A 52 -5.10 9.45 -0.75
CA GLY A 52 -4.83 8.39 -1.73
C GLY A 52 -4.94 8.86 -3.17
N LEU A 53 -4.32 8.09 -4.06
CA LEU A 53 -4.41 8.22 -5.50
C LEU A 53 -5.60 7.37 -5.99
N TYR A 54 -6.54 8.00 -6.71
CA TYR A 54 -7.82 7.40 -7.12
C TYR A 54 -8.63 6.80 -5.96
N ALA A 55 -8.55 7.43 -4.78
CA ALA A 55 -9.22 6.91 -3.59
C ALA A 55 -10.75 7.03 -3.67
N LEU A 56 -11.25 7.91 -4.53
CA LEU A 56 -12.67 8.10 -4.82
C LEU A 56 -12.93 7.68 -6.27
N ALA A 57 -13.84 6.73 -6.46
CA ALA A 57 -14.27 6.27 -7.79
C ALA A 57 -15.37 7.17 -8.38
N ASP A 58 -16.23 7.73 -7.52
CA ASP A 58 -17.33 8.62 -7.90
C ASP A 58 -17.73 9.49 -6.69
N ALA A 59 -18.87 10.18 -6.79
CA ALA A 59 -19.39 11.05 -5.75
C ALA A 59 -19.72 10.36 -4.41
N ASN A 60 -19.81 9.03 -4.32
CA ASN A 60 -20.22 8.30 -3.13
C ASN A 60 -19.48 6.97 -2.91
N THR A 61 -18.42 6.68 -3.66
CA THR A 61 -17.67 5.42 -3.57
C THR A 61 -16.18 5.68 -3.34
N PRO A 62 -15.62 5.32 -2.16
CA PRO A 62 -16.35 5.05 -0.92
C PRO A 62 -17.07 6.30 -0.40
N ASN A 63 -18.12 6.09 0.41
CA ASN A 63 -18.94 7.20 0.90
C ASN A 63 -18.22 8.03 1.99
N ALA A 64 -18.72 9.24 2.22
CA ALA A 64 -18.13 10.14 3.20
C ALA A 64 -18.19 9.62 4.64
N ASP A 65 -19.17 8.78 4.99
CA ASP A 65 -19.30 8.26 6.35
C ASP A 65 -18.19 7.25 6.67
N LEU A 66 -17.78 6.44 5.68
CA LEU A 66 -16.63 5.56 5.78
C LEU A 66 -15.30 6.34 5.84
N LEU A 67 -15.22 7.46 5.12
CA LEU A 67 -13.99 8.24 4.98
C LEU A 67 -13.76 9.25 6.11
N SER A 68 -14.83 9.79 6.72
CA SER A 68 -14.72 10.84 7.73
C SER A 68 -13.87 10.46 8.95
N PRO A 69 -13.89 9.22 9.49
CA PRO A 69 -13.05 8.84 10.62
C PRO A 69 -11.56 8.80 10.28
N LEU A 70 -11.21 8.64 9.00
CA LEU A 70 -9.83 8.58 8.52
C LEU A 70 -9.17 9.96 8.39
N LYS A 71 -9.96 11.04 8.50
CA LYS A 71 -9.50 12.44 8.39
C LYS A 71 -8.62 12.67 7.15
N PRO A 72 -9.10 12.34 5.93
CA PRO A 72 -8.32 12.51 4.72
C PRO A 72 -7.94 13.99 4.53
N LYS A 73 -6.68 14.25 4.21
CA LYS A 73 -6.14 15.60 3.98
C LYS A 73 -6.15 15.94 2.50
N VAL A 74 -5.66 15.03 1.65
CA VAL A 74 -5.52 15.25 0.21
C VAL A 74 -5.82 13.99 -0.59
N PHE A 75 -6.67 14.09 -1.59
CA PHE A 75 -6.83 13.07 -2.63
C PHE A 75 -6.08 13.48 -3.90
N THR A 76 -5.63 12.51 -4.69
CA THR A 76 -5.12 12.75 -6.05
C THR A 76 -6.04 12.04 -7.02
N GLN A 77 -6.64 12.78 -7.95
CA GLN A 77 -7.73 12.30 -8.80
C GLN A 77 -7.51 12.73 -10.26
N ALA A 78 -8.16 12.04 -11.19
CA ALA A 78 -8.09 12.34 -12.61
C ALA A 78 -8.65 13.75 -12.91
N PRO A 79 -8.19 14.41 -13.99
CA PRO A 79 -8.81 15.62 -14.49
C PRO A 79 -10.21 15.32 -15.07
N PRO A 80 -11.00 16.36 -15.38
CA PRO A 80 -12.15 16.19 -16.26
C PRO A 80 -11.72 15.51 -17.56
N TYR A 81 -12.49 14.52 -18.01
CA TYR A 81 -12.21 13.69 -19.20
C TYR A 81 -10.91 12.87 -19.10
N GLY A 82 -10.48 12.53 -17.88
CA GLY A 82 -9.34 11.65 -17.66
C GLY A 82 -9.54 10.26 -18.29
N GLN A 83 -8.55 9.78 -19.02
CA GLN A 83 -8.62 8.51 -19.76
C GLN A 83 -7.78 7.40 -19.13
N GLN A 84 -6.88 7.75 -18.21
CA GLN A 84 -6.08 6.76 -17.49
C GLN A 84 -6.98 5.89 -16.61
N ILE A 85 -6.81 4.58 -16.71
CA ILE A 85 -7.50 3.61 -15.85
C ILE A 85 -6.72 3.47 -14.54
N PRO A 86 -7.35 3.70 -13.37
CA PRO A 86 -6.73 3.47 -12.08
C PRO A 86 -6.27 2.03 -11.88
N ASN A 87 -5.21 1.82 -11.11
CA ASN A 87 -4.73 0.47 -10.82
C ASN A 87 -5.83 -0.36 -10.11
N GLY A 88 -6.18 -1.50 -10.70
CA GLY A 88 -7.19 -2.41 -10.15
C GLY A 88 -8.63 -2.11 -10.56
N GLU A 89 -8.87 -1.03 -11.31
CA GLU A 89 -10.18 -0.72 -11.88
C GLU A 89 -10.30 -1.28 -13.32
N PRO A 90 -11.49 -1.72 -13.74
CA PRO A 90 -11.71 -2.19 -15.12
C PRO A 90 -11.95 -1.04 -16.12
N LYS A 91 -12.15 0.20 -15.64
CA LYS A 91 -12.49 1.38 -16.44
C LYS A 91 -12.01 2.66 -15.77
N THR A 92 -12.13 3.80 -16.46
CA THR A 92 -11.90 5.12 -15.86
C THR A 92 -12.84 5.37 -14.69
N ALA A 93 -12.33 6.03 -13.66
CA ALA A 93 -13.06 6.37 -12.46
C ALA A 93 -12.37 7.54 -11.75
N GLY A 94 -13.13 8.25 -10.91
CA GLY A 94 -12.57 9.24 -10.01
C GLY A 94 -12.20 10.56 -10.69
N GLU A 95 -12.97 10.97 -11.69
CA GLU A 95 -12.79 12.29 -12.30
C GLU A 95 -13.10 13.40 -11.30
N PHE A 96 -12.28 14.45 -11.30
CA PHE A 96 -12.41 15.57 -10.38
C PHE A 96 -13.83 16.16 -10.28
N PRO A 97 -14.56 16.41 -11.38
CA PRO A 97 -15.91 16.97 -11.31
C PRO A 97 -16.92 16.09 -10.55
N GLU A 98 -16.74 14.77 -10.58
CA GLU A 98 -17.64 13.81 -9.93
C GLU A 98 -17.35 13.68 -8.44
N ILE A 99 -16.06 13.63 -8.07
CA ILE A 99 -15.63 13.36 -6.68
C ILE A 99 -15.61 14.61 -5.80
N GLN A 100 -15.58 15.81 -6.40
CA GLN A 100 -15.40 17.06 -5.65
C GLN A 100 -16.42 17.29 -4.52
N PRO A 101 -17.72 16.92 -4.62
CA PRO A 101 -18.66 17.16 -3.53
C PRO A 101 -18.30 16.35 -2.28
N THR A 102 -17.82 15.12 -2.45
CA THR A 102 -17.41 14.25 -1.34
C THR A 102 -16.08 14.68 -0.75
N ALA A 103 -15.10 15.07 -1.58
CA ALA A 103 -13.86 15.67 -1.07
C ALA A 103 -14.15 16.94 -0.24
N HIS A 104 -15.06 17.79 -0.72
CA HIS A 104 -15.49 19.00 0.00
C HIS A 104 -16.18 18.66 1.32
N LYS A 105 -17.13 17.71 1.33
CA LYS A 105 -17.82 17.24 2.55
C LYS A 105 -16.84 16.72 3.60
N LEU A 106 -15.74 16.09 3.16
CA LEU A 106 -14.69 15.56 4.03
C LEU A 106 -13.69 16.63 4.51
N GLY A 107 -13.77 17.86 4.00
CA GLY A 107 -12.76 18.89 4.24
C GLY A 107 -11.40 18.60 3.60
N ALA A 108 -11.35 17.67 2.65
CA ALA A 108 -10.13 17.27 1.96
C ALA A 108 -9.88 18.14 0.73
N LYS A 109 -8.61 18.34 0.39
CA LYS A 109 -8.21 18.96 -0.89
C LYS A 109 -8.05 17.90 -1.97
N VAL A 110 -8.10 18.32 -3.24
CA VAL A 110 -7.86 17.44 -4.38
C VAL A 110 -6.70 17.98 -5.21
N ILE A 111 -5.71 17.14 -5.48
CA ILE A 111 -4.72 17.33 -6.53
C ILE A 111 -5.32 16.77 -7.82
N VAL A 112 -5.51 17.63 -8.81
CA VAL A 112 -5.97 17.22 -10.14
C VAL A 112 -4.76 16.80 -10.96
N ARG A 113 -4.67 15.51 -11.30
CA ARG A 113 -3.51 14.90 -11.94
C ARG A 113 -3.62 14.96 -13.47
N LEU A 114 -3.33 16.14 -14.04
CA LEU A 114 -3.46 16.42 -15.48
C LEU A 114 -2.86 15.35 -16.45
N PRO A 115 -1.72 14.68 -16.15
CA PRO A 115 -1.20 13.64 -17.03
C PRO A 115 -2.18 12.48 -17.31
N ASP A 116 -3.15 12.26 -16.43
CA ASP A 116 -4.14 11.19 -16.57
C ASP A 116 -5.19 11.47 -17.67
N PHE A 117 -5.09 12.61 -18.36
CA PHE A 117 -5.78 12.82 -19.64
C PHE A 117 -5.37 11.78 -20.68
N TYR A 118 -4.12 11.30 -20.63
CA TYR A 118 -3.61 10.27 -21.54
C TYR A 118 -3.97 8.86 -21.07
N PRO A 119 -4.43 7.95 -21.95
CA PRO A 119 -4.94 6.63 -21.58
C PRO A 119 -3.88 5.56 -21.28
N LYS A 120 -2.60 5.82 -21.58
CA LYS A 120 -1.53 4.80 -21.51
C LYS A 120 -0.49 5.16 -20.47
N PHE A 121 0.17 4.13 -19.96
CA PHE A 121 1.43 4.25 -19.24
C PHE A 121 2.56 3.52 -19.99
N PRO A 122 3.70 4.16 -20.30
CA PRO A 122 3.97 5.60 -20.14
C PRO A 122 2.98 6.47 -20.94
N TYR A 123 2.76 7.70 -20.48
CA TYR A 123 1.82 8.64 -21.10
C TYR A 123 2.18 8.90 -22.56
N ASN A 124 1.22 8.74 -23.46
CA ASN A 124 1.39 8.85 -24.91
C ASN A 124 1.19 10.27 -25.43
N TYR A 125 1.84 11.25 -24.77
CA TYR A 125 1.93 12.63 -25.26
C TYR A 125 2.65 12.66 -26.61
N SER A 126 2.11 13.42 -27.55
CA SER A 126 2.71 13.65 -28.86
C SER A 126 3.03 15.12 -29.09
N ASN A 127 2.07 16.02 -28.84
CA ASN A 127 2.22 17.47 -29.01
C ASN A 127 1.09 18.25 -28.31
N GLU A 128 1.13 19.58 -28.36
CA GLU A 128 0.18 20.47 -27.67
C GLU A 128 -1.23 20.51 -28.29
N GLN A 129 -1.46 19.82 -29.42
CA GLN A 129 -2.77 19.67 -30.05
C GLN A 129 -3.49 18.37 -29.66
N ASP A 130 -2.86 17.52 -28.83
CA ASP A 130 -3.54 16.38 -28.20
C ASP A 130 -4.62 16.81 -27.21
#